data_AF-A0A2E4X2P6-F1
#
_entry.id   AF-A0A2E4X2P6-F1
#
_cell.length_a   1.000
_cell.length_b   1.000
_cell.length_c   1.000
_cell.angle_alpha   90.00
_cell.angle_beta   90.00
_cell.angle_gamma   90.00
#
_symmetry.space_group_name_H-M   'P 1'
#
loop_
_entity.id
_entity.type
_entity.pdbx_description
1 polymer ?
#
loop_
_entity_poly.entity_id
_entity_poly.type
_entity_poly.pdbx_seq_one_letter_code
_entity_poly.pdbx_strand_id
1 'polypeptide(L)'
;MRTFLFLMICMGFLVACEPARELATCNLDGVVDSGEECDDGNANAFDECTNTCHFARCGDGVLRRDLVPGEAGFEACEAGEEADGVRCSSCSFGRCGDGVVTEGEACDDGNDISEDACISCSRAACGDQFVRQDLSAGEPGFERCDDGNDDEEDGCTSRCEPPRCGDGLLRVDRAVGERGYEACDDGNEDNTDECLDDCSVARCGDGHVREGLNPEDTGFEACDDGNNDNLDACIEGCRVARCGDGFLRGDVAEGDEGYEACDDGNTDDDDGCAGDCSELRANCGDGILEVPAEACDDNNRFDGDDCSADCRQDLTEVLIEGGCFAQGAPSGSGNDTPSHRVCVSTFSLSRKEVTRRRYRQYLVAIEAVDVPDGWSDSIDHREDQPIVRVTYDEAQAYCRYFGKRLPTESEWEFAARGGTLGLSYPWGDEPAPNCDRVAKTSRSGEANPNECIPRQDNVYQWFAPCSRPDGSSIHQPGICDLIGNVREWVADLYSSSAYRNRAQETQNPIYQASGSNRVIRGKIGQAWKRDNGNPTTARNDVGFRCARGEDPIPEE
;
A
#
# COMPACT_ATOMS: atom_id res chain seq x y z
N MET A 1 4.37 49.23 109.16
CA MET A 1 4.03 49.49 110.58
C MET A 1 5.27 49.31 111.45
N ARG A 2 5.85 50.40 111.97
CA ARG A 2 6.28 50.51 113.38
C ARG A 2 6.93 51.88 113.61
N THR A 3 6.09 52.76 114.15
CA THR A 3 6.32 53.64 115.30
C THR A 3 7.70 54.26 115.55
N PHE A 4 7.63 55.55 115.93
CA PHE A 4 8.47 56.30 116.87
C PHE A 4 9.59 57.23 116.32
N LEU A 5 9.41 58.52 116.70
CA LEU A 5 10.38 59.36 117.42
C LEU A 5 11.18 60.41 116.61
N PHE A 6 10.95 61.69 116.98
CA PHE A 6 11.96 62.77 117.20
C PHE A 6 12.68 63.33 115.96
N LEU A 7 13.05 64.61 115.85
CA LEU A 7 13.03 65.78 116.72
C LEU A 7 13.42 66.96 115.81
N MET A 8 12.75 68.11 115.95
CA MET A 8 13.29 69.39 115.48
C MET A 8 14.61 69.68 116.18
N ILE A 9 15.69 69.90 115.42
CA ILE A 9 16.72 70.86 115.82
C ILE A 9 16.82 71.87 114.70
N CYS A 10 16.22 73.03 114.94
CA CYS A 10 16.42 74.23 114.17
C CYS A 10 17.17 75.21 115.08
N MET A 11 18.41 75.56 114.76
CA MET A 11 18.99 76.89 115.07
C MET A 11 20.29 77.09 114.27
N GLY A 12 20.24 78.05 113.33
CA GLY A 12 21.40 78.80 112.87
C GLY A 12 22.11 78.27 111.62
N PHE A 13 21.61 78.63 110.43
CA PHE A 13 22.35 79.38 109.40
C PHE A 13 21.35 79.82 108.31
N LEU A 14 21.34 81.13 108.06
CA LEU A 14 20.61 81.90 107.05
C LEU A 14 19.96 81.13 105.89
N VAL A 15 18.63 81.04 105.86
CA VAL A 15 17.85 81.08 104.62
C VAL A 15 16.52 81.79 104.89
N ALA A 16 16.25 82.82 104.10
CA ALA A 16 15.00 83.57 104.08
C ALA A 16 13.85 82.66 103.62
N CYS A 17 12.73 82.72 104.34
CA CYS A 17 11.50 82.07 103.94
C CYS A 17 10.77 82.97 102.94
N GLU A 18 10.84 82.62 101.65
CA GLU A 18 9.88 83.04 100.62
C GLU A 18 8.88 81.89 100.38
N PRO A 19 7.62 82.20 100.04
CA PRO A 19 6.50 81.31 100.26
C PRO A 19 6.48 80.11 99.31
N ALA A 20 5.85 79.04 99.79
CA ALA A 20 5.60 77.81 99.06
C ALA A 20 5.00 78.11 97.68
N ARG A 21 5.72 77.72 96.62
CA ARG A 21 5.11 77.43 95.33
C ARG A 21 4.10 76.31 95.57
N GLU A 22 2.82 76.60 95.33
CA GLU A 22 1.83 75.55 95.08
C GLU A 22 2.42 74.60 94.03
N LEU A 23 2.40 73.31 94.35
CA LEU A 23 2.58 72.30 93.33
C LEU A 23 1.39 72.46 92.39
N ALA A 24 1.65 73.02 91.20
CA ALA A 24 0.66 73.17 90.15
C ALA A 24 -0.04 71.82 89.97
N THR A 25 -1.32 71.80 90.31
CA THR A 25 -2.20 70.66 90.17
C THR A 25 -3.11 71.04 89.03
N CYS A 26 -3.11 70.24 87.97
CA CYS A 26 -3.95 70.43 86.79
C CYS A 26 -5.40 70.69 87.22
N ASN A 27 -5.90 71.91 86.99
CA ASN A 27 -7.19 72.37 87.53
C ASN A 27 -8.34 72.31 86.50
N LEU A 28 -8.02 72.09 85.21
CA LEU A 28 -8.95 71.88 84.10
C LEU A 28 -9.94 73.02 83.95
N ASP A 29 -9.48 74.27 84.12
CA ASP A 29 -10.32 75.47 84.07
C ASP A 29 -10.35 76.17 82.70
N GLY A 30 -9.61 75.64 81.73
CA GLY A 30 -9.48 76.14 80.37
C GLY A 30 -8.41 77.21 80.20
N VAL A 31 -7.55 77.42 81.21
CA VAL A 31 -6.45 78.38 81.19
C VAL A 31 -5.15 77.68 81.53
N VAL A 32 -4.17 77.74 80.61
CA VAL A 32 -2.84 77.15 80.85
C VAL A 32 -2.10 77.92 81.95
N ASP A 33 -2.03 77.33 83.13
CA ASP A 33 -1.38 77.87 84.31
C ASP A 33 0.13 77.55 84.36
N SER A 34 0.85 78.18 85.30
CA SER A 34 2.29 77.99 85.50
C SER A 34 2.62 76.55 85.94
N GLY A 35 3.02 75.71 85.01
CA GLY A 35 3.41 74.31 85.26
C GLY A 35 2.66 73.31 84.39
N GLU A 36 1.64 73.77 83.67
CA GLU A 36 0.87 73.02 82.70
C GLU A 36 1.48 73.19 81.30
N GLU A 37 1.46 72.13 80.48
CA GLU A 37 1.78 72.23 79.05
C GLU A 37 0.56 72.61 78.22
N CYS A 38 -0.64 72.23 78.68
CA CYS A 38 -1.94 72.50 78.10
C CYS A 38 -3.04 72.49 79.17
N ASP A 39 -4.19 73.11 78.90
CA ASP A 39 -5.46 72.98 79.65
C ASP A 39 -6.60 73.30 78.67
N ASP A 40 -7.50 72.35 78.46
CA ASP A 40 -8.61 72.45 77.51
C ASP A 40 -9.99 72.59 78.19
N GLY A 41 -9.98 72.79 79.52
CA GLY A 41 -11.17 73.07 80.33
C GLY A 41 -12.11 71.89 80.49
N ASN A 42 -11.68 70.66 80.18
CA ASN A 42 -12.52 69.49 80.31
C ASN A 42 -11.75 68.28 80.88
N ALA A 43 -12.47 67.21 81.23
CA ALA A 43 -11.89 66.04 81.92
C ALA A 43 -11.63 64.85 80.98
N ASN A 44 -11.73 65.04 79.68
CA ASN A 44 -11.51 64.01 78.68
C ASN A 44 -10.01 63.84 78.45
N ALA A 45 -9.40 62.84 79.09
CA ALA A 45 -7.97 62.60 78.87
C ALA A 45 -7.62 62.11 77.46
N PHE A 46 -8.59 61.78 76.59
CA PHE A 46 -8.35 61.15 75.29
C PHE A 46 -8.33 62.14 74.12
N ASP A 47 -8.06 63.42 74.37
CA ASP A 47 -7.86 64.46 73.35
C ASP A 47 -6.48 65.13 73.52
N GLU A 48 -6.28 66.32 72.93
CA GLU A 48 -4.96 66.96 72.88
C GLU A 48 -4.35 67.23 74.25
N CYS A 49 -5.18 67.38 75.28
CA CYS A 49 -4.71 67.64 76.64
C CYS A 49 -5.14 66.53 77.61
N THR A 50 -4.16 65.87 78.21
CA THR A 50 -4.46 64.85 79.23
C THR A 50 -5.01 65.49 80.51
N ASN A 51 -5.69 64.72 81.35
CA ASN A 51 -6.17 65.18 82.66
C ASN A 51 -5.05 65.46 83.70
N THR A 52 -3.79 65.36 83.28
CA THR A 52 -2.61 65.79 84.04
C THR A 52 -1.97 67.05 83.44
N CYS A 53 -2.62 67.71 82.48
CA CYS A 53 -2.21 68.97 81.84
C CYS A 53 -0.89 68.85 81.06
N HIS A 54 -0.67 67.67 80.46
CA HIS A 54 0.38 67.42 79.48
C HIS A 54 -0.24 67.14 78.12
N PHE A 55 0.44 67.54 77.04
CA PHE A 55 0.04 67.14 75.69
C PHE A 55 0.10 65.62 75.57
N ALA A 56 -0.96 65.02 75.05
CA ALA A 56 -0.97 63.60 74.71
C ALA A 56 0.09 63.30 73.64
N ARG A 57 0.92 62.27 73.88
CA ARG A 57 2.02 61.83 73.01
C ARG A 57 2.18 60.32 73.05
N CYS A 58 2.54 59.77 71.90
CA CYS A 58 2.86 58.36 71.72
C CYS A 58 3.74 57.78 72.84
N GLY A 59 3.21 56.79 73.57
CA GLY A 59 3.91 56.08 74.65
C GLY A 59 3.80 56.74 76.03
N ASP A 60 2.92 57.72 76.20
CA ASP A 60 2.56 58.30 77.50
C ASP A 60 1.45 57.51 78.23
N GLY A 61 0.89 56.48 77.57
CA GLY A 61 -0.17 55.63 78.11
C GLY A 61 -1.59 56.17 77.87
N VAL A 62 -1.76 57.17 76.99
CA VAL A 62 -3.04 57.84 76.72
C VAL A 62 -3.36 57.93 75.21
N LEU A 63 -4.23 57.02 74.75
CA LEU A 63 -4.64 56.97 73.36
C LEU A 63 -5.63 58.08 72.98
N ARG A 64 -5.26 58.93 72.01
CA ARG A 64 -6.14 59.95 71.39
C ARG A 64 -7.36 59.31 70.71
N ARG A 65 -8.57 59.66 71.14
CA ARG A 65 -9.85 59.14 70.59
C ARG A 65 -10.68 60.18 69.85
N ASP A 66 -10.26 61.43 69.91
CA ASP A 66 -10.85 62.55 69.19
C ASP A 66 -10.39 62.62 67.72
N LEU A 67 -9.28 61.96 67.39
CA LEU A 67 -8.70 61.90 66.05
C LEU A 67 -9.09 60.61 65.31
N VAL A 68 -9.16 60.69 63.98
CA VAL A 68 -9.37 59.53 63.10
C VAL A 68 -8.08 59.17 62.35
N PRO A 69 -7.94 57.93 61.82
CA PRO A 69 -6.77 57.53 61.04
C PRO A 69 -6.44 58.52 59.91
N GLY A 70 -5.18 58.99 59.87
CA GLY A 70 -4.68 59.95 58.87
C GLY A 70 -4.61 61.41 59.34
N GLU A 71 -5.16 61.74 60.51
CA GLU A 71 -4.99 63.06 61.12
C GLU A 71 -3.64 63.19 61.87
N ALA A 72 -3.04 64.37 61.84
CA ALA A 72 -1.76 64.61 62.50
C ALA A 72 -1.88 64.44 64.02
N GLY A 73 -1.08 63.55 64.60
CA GLY A 73 -1.15 63.20 66.02
C GLY A 73 -2.12 62.06 66.36
N PHE A 74 -2.74 61.41 65.37
CA PHE A 74 -3.48 60.17 65.57
C PHE A 74 -2.54 59.04 65.99
N GLU A 75 -2.95 58.26 66.99
CA GLU A 75 -2.21 57.11 67.51
C GLU A 75 -3.14 55.90 67.44
N ALA A 76 -2.70 54.83 66.79
CA ALA A 76 -3.51 53.61 66.66
C ALA A 76 -3.45 52.72 67.91
N CYS A 77 -2.38 52.88 68.69
CA CYS A 77 -2.07 52.11 69.89
C CYS A 77 -0.96 52.80 70.70
N GLU A 78 -0.80 52.41 71.96
CA GLU A 78 0.33 52.86 72.80
C GLU A 78 1.59 52.05 72.53
N ALA A 79 2.76 52.71 72.59
CA ALA A 79 4.04 52.05 72.37
C ALA A 79 4.24 50.87 73.34
N GLY A 80 4.41 49.66 72.79
CA GLY A 80 4.58 48.43 73.55
C GLY A 80 3.29 47.67 73.89
N GLU A 81 2.11 48.16 73.51
CA GLU A 81 0.88 47.36 73.49
C GLU A 81 0.95 46.29 72.40
N GLU A 82 0.34 45.14 72.64
CA GLU A 82 0.27 44.02 71.70
C GLU A 82 -1.21 43.73 71.39
N ALA A 83 -1.57 43.75 70.11
CA ALA A 83 -2.89 43.34 69.64
C ALA A 83 -2.73 42.34 68.49
N ASP A 84 -3.42 41.21 68.57
CA ASP A 84 -3.35 40.10 67.60
C ASP A 84 -1.91 39.65 67.26
N GLY A 85 -1.01 39.71 68.24
CA GLY A 85 0.40 39.29 68.10
C GLY A 85 1.33 40.33 67.48
N VAL A 86 0.82 41.51 67.10
CA VAL A 86 1.62 42.62 66.57
C VAL A 86 1.91 43.60 67.70
N ARG A 87 3.20 43.85 67.95
CA ARG A 87 3.64 44.90 68.89
C ARG A 87 3.50 46.26 68.25
N CYS A 88 2.82 47.16 68.95
CA CYS A 88 2.73 48.55 68.60
C CYS A 88 4.11 49.22 68.70
N SER A 89 4.59 49.75 67.57
CA SER A 89 5.85 50.49 67.50
C SER A 89 5.61 51.82 66.80
N SER A 90 6.16 52.91 67.34
CA SER A 90 5.88 54.27 66.83
C SER A 90 4.39 54.65 66.75
N CYS A 91 3.56 54.08 67.64
CA CYS A 91 2.11 54.29 67.72
C CYS A 91 1.29 53.89 66.48
N SER A 92 1.84 52.94 65.71
CA SER A 92 1.13 52.14 64.73
C SER A 92 1.34 50.65 65.04
N PHE A 93 0.34 49.83 64.71
CA PHE A 93 0.57 48.41 64.55
C PHE A 93 1.36 48.21 63.26
N GLY A 94 2.49 47.50 63.33
CA GLY A 94 3.30 47.16 62.15
C GLY A 94 2.40 46.55 61.09
N ARG A 95 2.46 47.13 59.89
CA ARG A 95 1.72 46.64 58.73
C ARG A 95 2.73 46.41 57.64
N CYS A 96 2.58 45.26 57.01
CA CYS A 96 3.29 45.00 55.77
C CYS A 96 3.18 46.16 54.80
N GLY A 97 4.32 46.59 54.28
CA GLY A 97 4.43 47.70 53.34
C GLY A 97 4.61 49.08 53.98
N ASP A 98 4.87 49.17 55.29
CA ASP A 98 5.09 50.45 55.98
C ASP A 98 6.57 50.89 56.03
N GLY A 99 7.46 50.04 55.53
CA GLY A 99 8.90 50.25 55.41
C GLY A 99 9.69 49.77 56.63
N VAL A 100 9.03 49.12 57.61
CA VAL A 100 9.65 48.72 58.88
C VAL A 100 9.35 47.25 59.17
N VAL A 101 10.37 46.39 59.07
CA VAL A 101 10.24 44.98 59.45
C VAL A 101 10.03 44.85 60.98
N THR A 102 8.85 44.38 61.37
CA THR A 102 8.45 44.16 62.77
C THR A 102 8.43 42.67 63.17
N GLU A 103 8.18 42.37 64.45
CA GLU A 103 8.11 40.99 64.98
C GLU A 103 6.89 40.27 64.38
N GLY A 104 7.13 39.37 63.43
CA GLY A 104 6.08 38.67 62.66
C GLY A 104 6.27 38.76 61.14
N GLU A 105 7.11 39.69 60.66
CA GLU A 105 7.37 39.94 59.25
C GLU A 105 8.76 39.40 58.84
N ALA A 106 8.85 38.67 57.73
CA ALA A 106 10.10 38.17 57.18
C ALA A 106 10.78 39.17 56.21
N CYS A 107 10.00 40.13 55.71
CA CYS A 107 10.41 41.28 54.89
C CYS A 107 9.39 42.42 55.03
N ASP A 108 9.79 43.62 54.61
CA ASP A 108 8.95 44.79 54.36
C ASP A 108 9.75 45.71 53.42
N ASP A 109 9.20 46.07 52.27
CA ASP A 109 9.82 46.93 51.26
C ASP A 109 9.09 48.28 51.07
N GLY A 110 8.24 48.65 52.04
CA GLY A 110 7.59 49.95 52.08
C GLY A 110 6.46 50.13 51.08
N ASN A 111 5.91 49.03 50.54
CA ASN A 111 4.74 49.08 49.70
C ASN A 111 3.89 47.78 49.79
N ASP A 112 2.67 47.80 49.25
CA ASP A 112 1.71 46.68 49.30
C ASP A 112 1.69 45.83 47.99
N ILE A 113 2.71 45.94 47.13
CA ILE A 113 2.81 45.21 45.86
C ILE A 113 3.38 43.82 46.16
N SER A 114 2.69 42.78 45.71
CA SER A 114 3.14 41.39 45.91
C SER A 114 3.93 40.84 44.72
N GLU A 115 4.30 41.67 43.75
CA GLU A 115 5.04 41.27 42.55
C GLU A 115 6.51 41.76 42.61
N ASP A 116 7.03 41.99 43.82
CA ASP A 116 8.38 42.45 44.08
C ASP A 116 9.06 41.60 45.19
N ALA A 117 9.95 42.18 45.98
CA ALA A 117 10.75 41.42 46.95
C ALA A 117 9.94 40.89 48.15
N CYS A 118 8.74 41.41 48.41
CA CYS A 118 7.97 41.09 49.61
C CYS A 118 6.49 40.79 49.35
N ILE A 119 6.08 39.55 49.64
CA ILE A 119 4.71 39.06 49.43
C ILE A 119 4.03 38.84 50.77
N SER A 120 3.06 39.70 51.11
CA SER A 120 2.31 39.58 52.37
C SER A 120 3.23 39.35 53.58
N CYS A 121 4.36 40.07 53.61
CA CYS A 121 5.38 40.04 54.65
C CYS A 121 6.20 38.74 54.74
N SER A 122 6.17 37.97 53.66
CA SER A 122 7.05 36.85 53.39
C SER A 122 7.97 37.21 52.22
N ARG A 123 9.23 36.78 52.27
CA ARG A 123 10.16 37.04 51.17
C ARG A 123 9.66 36.30 49.94
N ALA A 124 9.63 37.01 48.81
CA ALA A 124 9.26 36.41 47.55
C ALA A 124 10.19 35.24 47.19
N ALA A 125 9.58 34.15 46.74
CA ALA A 125 10.23 32.92 46.36
C ALA A 125 9.35 32.11 45.43
N CYS A 126 9.98 31.49 44.45
CA CYS A 126 9.36 30.50 43.58
C CYS A 126 8.38 29.54 44.29
N GLY A 127 7.18 29.42 43.74
CA GLY A 127 6.07 28.63 44.26
C GLY A 127 5.11 29.42 45.17
N ASP A 128 5.17 30.75 45.20
CA ASP A 128 4.36 31.58 46.10
C ASP A 128 3.13 32.26 45.44
N GLN A 129 2.87 31.94 44.16
CA GLN A 129 1.80 32.43 43.28
C GLN A 129 2.05 33.79 42.63
N PHE A 130 3.19 34.44 42.88
CA PHE A 130 3.48 35.75 42.34
C PHE A 130 4.80 35.78 41.58
N VAL A 131 4.75 36.23 40.32
CA VAL A 131 5.95 36.44 39.52
C VAL A 131 6.52 37.81 39.80
N ARG A 132 7.78 37.87 40.22
CA ARG A 132 8.49 39.14 40.40
C ARG A 132 8.65 39.93 39.10
N GLN A 133 8.15 41.17 39.11
CA GLN A 133 8.25 42.12 37.99
C GLN A 133 9.34 43.18 38.19
N ASP A 134 9.92 43.26 39.39
CA ASP A 134 10.97 44.22 39.73
C ASP A 134 12.36 43.80 39.24
N LEU A 135 12.53 42.54 38.84
CA LEU A 135 13.78 41.96 38.36
C LEU A 135 13.78 41.70 36.85
N SER A 136 14.94 41.87 36.23
CA SER A 136 15.18 41.53 34.81
C SER A 136 15.80 40.14 34.65
N ALA A 137 15.61 39.55 33.47
CA ALA A 137 16.15 38.22 33.16
C ALA A 137 17.67 38.13 33.41
N GLY A 138 18.10 37.16 34.22
CA GLY A 138 19.50 36.95 34.62
C GLY A 138 19.90 37.60 35.95
N GLU A 139 19.01 38.37 36.58
CA GLU A 139 19.21 38.87 37.94
C GLU A 139 18.92 37.78 38.99
N PRO A 140 19.65 37.71 40.12
CA PRO A 140 19.39 36.72 41.15
C PRO A 140 17.97 36.87 41.72
N GLY A 141 17.20 35.77 41.74
CA GLY A 141 15.81 35.77 42.19
C GLY A 141 14.81 36.19 41.11
N PHE A 142 15.23 36.39 39.86
CA PHE A 142 14.32 36.55 38.73
C PHE A 142 13.54 35.26 38.48
N GLU A 143 12.24 35.40 38.28
CA GLU A 143 11.30 34.31 38.05
C GLU A 143 10.64 34.53 36.69
N ARG A 144 10.71 33.52 35.82
CA ARG A 144 10.11 33.61 34.48
C ARG A 144 8.65 33.18 34.48
N CYS A 145 8.27 32.39 35.47
CA CYS A 145 6.92 31.94 35.80
C CYS A 145 6.86 31.70 37.32
N ASP A 146 5.64 31.54 37.83
CA ASP A 146 5.33 31.05 39.18
C ASP A 146 3.85 30.61 39.13
N ASP A 147 3.55 29.36 39.50
CA ASP A 147 2.19 28.82 39.56
C ASP A 147 1.76 28.39 40.98
N GLY A 148 2.53 28.81 41.98
CA GLY A 148 2.15 28.65 43.38
C GLY A 148 2.36 27.27 43.97
N ASN A 149 3.15 26.42 43.32
CA ASN A 149 3.43 25.09 43.80
C ASN A 149 4.86 24.62 43.40
N ASP A 150 5.25 23.42 43.84
CA ASP A 150 6.59 22.83 43.60
C ASP A 150 6.52 21.64 42.61
N ASP A 151 5.45 21.52 41.83
CA ASP A 151 5.29 20.48 40.81
C ASP A 151 6.18 20.81 39.61
N GLU A 152 7.01 19.87 39.19
CA GLU A 152 7.94 20.08 38.08
C GLU A 152 7.30 19.75 36.72
N GLU A 153 6.12 19.14 36.73
CA GLU A 153 5.43 18.62 35.54
C GLU A 153 4.33 19.56 35.01
N ASP A 154 4.24 20.80 35.50
CA ASP A 154 3.19 21.74 35.12
C ASP A 154 3.70 23.06 34.45
N GLY A 155 3.14 24.21 34.81
CA GLY A 155 3.42 25.47 34.15
C GLY A 155 4.79 26.04 34.48
N CYS A 156 5.37 25.64 35.61
CA CYS A 156 6.57 26.25 36.14
C CYS A 156 7.35 25.29 37.06
N THR A 157 8.64 25.11 36.77
CA THR A 157 9.53 24.31 37.62
C THR A 157 9.77 24.99 38.98
N SER A 158 10.27 24.24 39.96
CA SER A 158 10.70 24.78 41.27
C SER A 158 11.87 25.78 41.18
N ARG A 159 12.42 25.94 39.98
CA ARG A 159 13.47 26.92 39.63
C ARG A 159 12.91 28.16 38.94
N CYS A 160 11.59 28.29 38.86
CA CYS A 160 10.87 29.38 38.24
C CYS A 160 11.22 29.60 36.77
N GLU A 161 11.48 28.49 36.08
CA GLU A 161 11.57 28.43 34.63
C GLU A 161 10.44 27.53 34.10
N PRO A 162 9.79 27.88 32.98
CA PRO A 162 8.88 26.96 32.32
C PRO A 162 9.64 25.71 31.86
N PRO A 163 9.08 24.50 32.04
CA PRO A 163 9.62 23.29 31.44
C PRO A 163 9.84 23.46 29.94
N ARG A 164 10.87 22.81 29.42
CA ARG A 164 11.24 22.86 28.01
C ARG A 164 11.62 21.48 27.53
N CYS A 165 11.12 21.17 26.34
CA CYS A 165 11.64 20.07 25.57
C CYS A 165 13.17 19.88 25.61
N GLY A 166 13.60 18.70 26.03
CA GLY A 166 14.98 18.27 26.17
C GLY A 166 15.61 18.62 27.53
N ASP A 167 14.85 19.07 28.52
CA ASP A 167 15.35 19.36 29.87
C ASP A 167 15.19 18.19 30.87
N GLY A 168 14.49 17.13 30.46
CA GLY A 168 14.26 15.90 31.22
C GLY A 168 13.02 15.97 32.11
N LEU A 169 12.19 17.01 31.98
CA LEU A 169 10.93 17.18 32.72
C LEU A 169 9.75 17.11 31.75
N LEU A 170 8.95 16.06 31.87
CA LEU A 170 7.76 15.90 31.04
C LEU A 170 6.60 16.75 31.57
N ARG A 171 6.16 17.72 30.78
CA ARG A 171 5.01 18.56 31.13
C ARG A 171 3.65 17.89 30.87
N VAL A 172 2.83 17.71 31.92
CA VAL A 172 1.56 16.95 31.88
C VAL A 172 0.28 17.80 32.08
N ASP A 173 0.38 19.09 32.42
CA ASP A 173 -0.78 19.98 32.62
C ASP A 173 -1.47 20.41 31.30
N ARG A 174 -0.88 20.09 30.14
CA ARG A 174 -1.37 20.47 28.81
C ARG A 174 -2.04 19.30 28.09
N ALA A 175 -3.11 19.61 27.35
CA ALA A 175 -3.76 18.64 26.48
C ALA A 175 -3.10 18.56 25.11
N VAL A 176 -3.22 17.41 24.43
CA VAL A 176 -2.72 17.19 23.06
C VAL A 176 -3.19 18.31 22.12
N GLY A 177 -2.22 18.96 21.44
CA GLY A 177 -2.46 20.04 20.49
C GLY A 177 -2.50 21.45 21.10
N GLU A 178 -2.38 21.58 22.42
CA GLU A 178 -2.13 22.86 23.06
C GLU A 178 -0.66 23.28 22.88
N ARG A 179 -0.41 24.60 22.81
CA ARG A 179 0.96 25.12 22.70
C ARG A 179 1.73 24.74 23.97
N GLY A 180 2.90 24.11 23.78
CA GLY A 180 3.75 23.66 24.89
C GLY A 180 3.28 22.35 25.53
N TYR A 181 2.45 21.57 24.83
CA TYR A 181 2.24 20.16 25.14
C TYR A 181 3.48 19.36 24.74
N GLU A 182 3.91 18.45 25.61
CA GLU A 182 5.02 17.52 25.38
C GLU A 182 4.47 16.09 25.43
N ALA A 183 4.74 15.30 24.40
CA ALA A 183 4.34 13.90 24.37
C ALA A 183 5.39 12.99 25.07
N CYS A 184 6.63 13.45 25.11
CA CYS A 184 7.79 12.87 25.77
C CYS A 184 8.79 13.98 26.10
N ASP A 185 9.76 13.68 26.96
CA ASP A 185 11.00 14.46 27.17
C ASP A 185 12.03 13.50 27.78
N ASP A 186 13.19 13.34 27.15
CA ASP A 186 14.26 12.46 27.62
C ASP A 186 15.54 13.21 28.04
N GLY A 187 15.48 14.53 28.07
CA GLY A 187 16.58 15.38 28.51
C GLY A 187 17.69 15.61 27.49
N ASN A 188 17.42 15.39 26.20
CA ASN A 188 18.40 15.66 25.16
C ASN A 188 17.78 16.19 23.83
N GLU A 189 18.59 16.38 22.79
CA GLU A 189 18.19 16.94 21.47
C GLU A 189 18.45 15.92 20.32
N ASP A 190 18.55 14.63 20.63
CA ASP A 190 18.87 13.55 19.69
C ASP A 190 17.60 12.93 19.11
N ASN A 191 17.29 13.28 17.86
CA ASN A 191 16.12 12.74 17.15
C ASN A 191 16.20 11.23 16.82
N THR A 192 17.25 10.52 17.21
CA THR A 192 17.43 9.08 16.91
C THR A 192 17.05 8.16 18.07
N ASP A 193 16.54 8.67 19.18
CA ASP A 193 16.12 7.86 20.33
C ASP A 193 14.58 7.78 20.47
N GLU A 194 14.01 7.85 21.67
CA GLU A 194 12.56 7.68 21.88
C GLU A 194 11.79 9.02 21.75
N CYS A 195 12.48 10.15 21.83
CA CYS A 195 11.86 11.48 21.82
C CYS A 195 12.57 12.42 20.85
N LEU A 196 11.80 13.09 20.00
CA LEU A 196 12.35 14.10 19.10
C LEU A 196 12.63 15.42 19.85
N ASP A 197 13.46 16.28 19.25
CA ASP A 197 13.83 17.61 19.76
C ASP A 197 12.66 18.61 19.81
N ASP A 198 11.50 18.22 19.26
CA ASP A 198 10.23 18.93 19.34
C ASP A 198 9.24 18.33 20.36
N CYS A 199 9.70 17.33 21.13
CA CYS A 199 8.95 16.60 22.15
C CYS A 199 7.73 15.86 21.64
N SER A 200 7.79 15.46 20.37
CA SER A 200 6.97 14.39 19.84
C SER A 200 7.67 13.05 20.01
N VAL A 201 6.87 12.00 20.22
CA VAL A 201 7.38 10.64 20.33
C VAL A 201 7.89 10.20 18.95
N ALA A 202 9.14 9.73 18.90
CA ALA A 202 9.75 9.23 17.67
C ALA A 202 8.97 8.02 17.11
N ARG A 203 8.60 8.08 15.84
CA ARG A 203 7.78 7.10 15.13
C ARG A 203 8.08 7.13 13.64
N CYS A 204 8.15 5.95 13.07
CA CYS A 204 7.99 5.73 11.64
C CYS A 204 7.09 6.75 10.90
N GLY A 205 7.70 7.43 9.94
CA GLY A 205 7.14 8.50 9.12
C GLY A 205 7.45 9.92 9.63
N ASP A 206 8.28 10.08 10.65
CA ASP A 206 8.66 11.39 11.21
C ASP A 206 9.93 11.99 10.57
N GLY A 207 10.62 11.23 9.72
CA GLY A 207 11.82 11.64 9.00
C GLY A 207 13.13 11.33 9.74
N HIS A 208 13.08 10.64 10.87
CA HIS A 208 14.23 10.27 11.68
C HIS A 208 14.28 8.76 11.90
N VAL A 209 15.47 8.17 11.82
CA VAL A 209 15.67 6.73 12.03
C VAL A 209 16.20 6.50 13.44
N ARG A 210 15.48 5.67 14.21
CA ARG A 210 15.84 5.29 15.58
C ARG A 210 17.04 4.37 15.61
N GLU A 211 18.06 4.79 16.36
CA GLU A 211 19.29 4.04 16.55
C GLU A 211 19.25 3.22 17.85
N GLY A 212 20.10 2.19 17.92
CA GLY A 212 20.26 1.37 19.14
C GLY A 212 19.19 0.30 19.38
N LEU A 213 18.19 0.18 18.51
CA LEU A 213 17.19 -0.89 18.53
C LEU A 213 17.58 -2.07 17.62
N ASN A 214 17.24 -3.29 18.03
CA ASN A 214 17.36 -4.48 17.20
C ASN A 214 16.06 -4.71 16.40
N PRO A 215 16.10 -5.49 15.30
CA PRO A 215 14.92 -5.77 14.47
C PRO A 215 13.71 -6.40 15.19
N GLU A 216 13.91 -6.97 16.37
CA GLU A 216 12.83 -7.57 17.18
C GLU A 216 12.29 -6.61 18.25
N ASP A 217 12.95 -5.47 18.45
CA ASP A 217 12.56 -4.47 19.45
C ASP A 217 11.36 -3.66 18.94
N THR A 218 10.48 -3.29 19.86
CA THR A 218 9.29 -2.49 19.52
C THR A 218 9.71 -1.08 19.12
N GLY A 219 9.21 -0.62 17.97
CA GLY A 219 9.57 0.69 17.42
C GLY A 219 10.90 0.71 16.67
N PHE A 220 11.47 -0.46 16.36
CA PHE A 220 12.55 -0.56 15.38
C PHE A 220 12.05 -0.15 13.99
N GLU A 221 12.87 0.63 13.30
CA GLU A 221 12.67 1.02 11.91
C GLU A 221 13.96 0.82 11.11
N ALA A 222 13.83 0.22 9.94
CA ALA A 222 14.97 -0.03 9.07
C ALA A 222 15.33 1.18 8.20
N CYS A 223 14.39 2.11 8.05
CA CYS A 223 14.48 3.36 7.31
C CYS A 223 13.37 4.31 7.81
N ASP A 224 13.50 5.61 7.54
CA ASP A 224 12.43 6.59 7.71
C ASP A 224 12.76 7.77 6.78
N ASP A 225 11.84 8.09 5.88
CA ASP A 225 12.00 9.15 4.89
C ASP A 225 10.96 10.29 5.05
N GLY A 226 10.22 10.26 6.17
CA GLY A 226 9.25 11.28 6.54
C GLY A 226 7.95 11.25 5.74
N ASN A 227 7.66 10.16 5.01
CA ASN A 227 6.41 10.03 4.27
C ASN A 227 5.84 8.59 4.29
N ASN A 228 4.82 8.32 3.46
CA ASN A 228 4.13 7.02 3.37
C ASN A 228 4.01 6.55 1.91
N ASP A 229 4.95 6.95 1.05
CA ASP A 229 5.00 6.59 -0.36
C ASP A 229 5.69 5.24 -0.51
N ASN A 230 4.95 4.22 -0.92
CA ASN A 230 5.53 2.89 -1.11
C ASN A 230 6.30 2.74 -2.43
N LEU A 231 6.48 3.82 -3.19
CA LEU A 231 7.19 3.82 -4.46
C LEU A 231 8.66 4.24 -4.34
N ASP A 232 9.18 4.37 -3.11
CA ASP A 232 10.57 4.71 -2.87
C ASP A 232 11.30 3.66 -2.01
N ALA A 233 12.46 4.02 -1.46
CA ALA A 233 13.29 3.09 -0.70
C ALA A 233 12.72 2.71 0.68
N CYS A 234 11.73 3.45 1.22
CA CYS A 234 11.16 3.23 2.53
C CYS A 234 9.64 3.06 2.49
N ILE A 235 9.19 1.81 2.55
CA ILE A 235 7.77 1.49 2.47
C ILE A 235 7.07 1.53 3.84
N GLU A 236 5.74 1.45 3.80
CA GLU A 236 4.84 1.43 4.95
C GLU A 236 5.36 0.52 6.07
N GLY A 237 5.35 1.07 7.29
CA GLY A 237 5.89 0.41 8.47
C GLY A 237 7.40 0.51 8.59
N CYS A 238 8.03 1.45 7.87
CA CYS A 238 9.45 1.78 7.96
C CYS A 238 10.36 0.59 7.70
N ARG A 239 10.02 -0.10 6.63
CA ARG A 239 10.76 -1.24 6.11
C ARG A 239 11.45 -0.78 4.84
N VAL A 240 12.69 -1.21 4.67
CA VAL A 240 13.39 -1.00 3.41
C VAL A 240 12.67 -1.78 2.32
N ALA A 241 12.36 -1.10 1.22
CA ALA A 241 11.77 -1.69 0.02
C ALA A 241 12.65 -2.83 -0.51
N ARG A 242 12.03 -3.96 -0.86
CA ARG A 242 12.70 -5.15 -1.37
C ARG A 242 11.79 -5.88 -2.35
N CYS A 243 12.40 -6.34 -3.43
CA CYS A 243 11.79 -7.35 -4.28
C CYS A 243 11.03 -8.46 -3.53
N GLY A 244 9.77 -8.63 -3.92
CA GLY A 244 8.82 -9.59 -3.38
C GLY A 244 8.06 -9.10 -2.16
N ASP A 245 8.07 -7.80 -1.86
CA ASP A 245 7.36 -7.21 -0.72
C ASP A 245 5.96 -6.64 -1.06
N GLY A 246 5.62 -6.63 -2.35
CA GLY A 246 4.34 -6.22 -2.91
C GLY A 246 4.31 -4.76 -3.38
N PHE A 247 5.43 -4.05 -3.30
CA PHE A 247 5.52 -2.63 -3.64
C PHE A 247 6.62 -2.37 -4.67
N LEU A 248 6.23 -1.85 -5.83
CA LEU A 248 7.15 -1.53 -6.91
C LEU A 248 7.89 -0.21 -6.64
N ARG A 249 9.23 -0.23 -6.60
CA ARG A 249 10.03 0.99 -6.55
C ARG A 249 9.96 1.83 -7.83
N GLY A 250 9.40 3.03 -7.72
CA GLY A 250 9.25 3.99 -8.81
C GLY A 250 10.28 5.13 -8.82
N ASP A 251 11.09 5.27 -7.77
CA ASP A 251 12.08 6.34 -7.61
C ASP A 251 13.45 6.04 -8.27
N VAL A 252 13.67 4.80 -8.71
CA VAL A 252 14.90 4.34 -9.37
C VAL A 252 14.69 4.16 -10.87
N ALA A 253 15.67 4.56 -11.68
CA ALA A 253 15.63 4.38 -13.12
C ALA A 253 16.12 2.97 -13.53
N GLU A 254 15.61 2.49 -14.67
CA GLU A 254 16.03 1.21 -15.25
C GLU A 254 17.56 1.14 -15.43
N GLY A 255 18.18 0.14 -14.81
CA GLY A 255 19.63 -0.11 -14.85
C GLY A 255 20.44 0.44 -13.67
N ASP A 256 19.81 1.19 -12.77
CA ASP A 256 20.42 1.61 -11.51
C ASP A 256 20.24 0.53 -10.41
N GLU A 257 21.10 0.57 -9.39
CA GLU A 257 21.07 -0.40 -8.29
C GLU A 257 19.78 -0.27 -7.48
N GLY A 258 19.04 -1.39 -7.33
CA GLY A 258 17.76 -1.42 -6.63
C GLY A 258 16.55 -1.03 -7.49
N TYR A 259 16.69 -0.98 -8.82
CA TYR A 259 15.57 -0.93 -9.75
C TYR A 259 14.80 -2.25 -9.76
N GLU A 260 13.47 -2.16 -9.73
CA GLU A 260 12.54 -3.28 -9.85
C GLU A 260 11.68 -3.05 -11.10
N ALA A 261 11.63 -4.03 -11.99
CA ALA A 261 10.80 -3.93 -13.19
C ALA A 261 9.34 -4.37 -12.92
N CYS A 262 9.16 -5.19 -11.89
CA CYS A 262 7.90 -5.67 -11.36
C CYS A 262 8.07 -6.00 -9.87
N ASP A 263 6.98 -6.13 -9.13
CA ASP A 263 6.93 -6.73 -7.79
C ASP A 263 5.50 -7.25 -7.55
N ASP A 264 5.36 -8.54 -7.25
CA ASP A 264 4.07 -9.21 -7.02
C ASP A 264 3.91 -9.74 -5.58
N GLY A 265 4.80 -9.34 -4.68
CA GLY A 265 4.71 -9.70 -3.26
C GLY A 265 5.15 -11.12 -2.94
N ASN A 266 5.87 -11.79 -3.85
CA ASN A 266 6.47 -13.07 -3.57
C ASN A 266 7.82 -13.26 -4.31
N THR A 267 8.38 -14.47 -4.26
CA THR A 267 9.67 -14.80 -4.90
C THR A 267 9.55 -16.01 -5.81
N ASP A 268 8.34 -16.32 -6.26
CA ASP A 268 8.08 -17.41 -7.20
C ASP A 268 8.38 -16.88 -8.61
N ASP A 269 9.13 -17.64 -9.40
CA ASP A 269 9.60 -17.17 -10.71
C ASP A 269 8.56 -17.38 -11.84
N ASP A 270 7.35 -17.89 -11.54
CA ASP A 270 6.39 -18.43 -12.53
C ASP A 270 4.99 -17.77 -12.47
N ASP A 271 4.85 -16.56 -11.92
CA ASP A 271 3.56 -15.86 -11.76
C ASP A 271 3.51 -14.42 -12.31
N GLY A 272 4.50 -14.03 -13.11
CA GLY A 272 4.52 -12.76 -13.86
C GLY A 272 5.57 -11.76 -13.40
N CYS A 273 6.23 -11.98 -12.26
CA CYS A 273 7.45 -11.30 -11.86
C CYS A 273 8.50 -12.31 -11.40
N ALA A 274 9.77 -12.14 -11.78
CA ALA A 274 10.80 -13.05 -11.28
C ALA A 274 11.08 -12.75 -9.80
N GLY A 275 11.57 -13.72 -9.03
CA GLY A 275 11.96 -13.52 -7.63
C GLY A 275 13.18 -12.61 -7.43
N ASP A 276 13.80 -12.13 -8.51
CA ASP A 276 14.78 -11.04 -8.51
C ASP A 276 14.22 -9.70 -9.05
N CYS A 277 12.90 -9.62 -9.24
CA CYS A 277 12.13 -8.46 -9.71
C CYS A 277 12.59 -7.93 -11.06
N SER A 278 13.24 -8.78 -11.85
CA SER A 278 13.38 -8.59 -13.28
C SER A 278 12.07 -8.94 -13.98
N GLU A 279 11.76 -8.24 -15.08
CA GLU A 279 10.66 -8.64 -15.97
C GLU A 279 10.91 -10.09 -16.42
N LEU A 280 9.94 -10.98 -16.17
CA LEU A 280 10.00 -12.33 -16.72
C LEU A 280 10.06 -12.24 -18.24
N ARG A 281 11.12 -12.81 -18.78
CA ARG A 281 11.21 -13.07 -20.22
C ARG A 281 10.18 -14.15 -20.53
N ALA A 282 9.14 -13.78 -21.28
CA ALA A 282 8.19 -14.65 -21.95
C ALA A 282 8.72 -16.09 -22.10
N ASN A 283 8.18 -17.01 -21.29
CA ASN A 283 8.78 -18.32 -21.10
C ASN A 283 8.21 -19.40 -22.02
N CYS A 284 7.81 -19.01 -23.23
CA CYS A 284 7.08 -19.82 -24.22
C CYS A 284 7.18 -21.33 -24.00
N GLY A 285 6.03 -21.94 -23.83
CA GLY A 285 5.86 -23.38 -23.85
C GLY A 285 5.89 -24.07 -22.50
N ASP A 286 5.63 -23.36 -21.41
CA ASP A 286 5.51 -23.94 -20.06
C ASP A 286 4.05 -24.28 -19.69
N GLY A 287 3.09 -23.87 -20.52
CA GLY A 287 1.67 -24.12 -20.31
C GLY A 287 0.94 -23.04 -19.52
N ILE A 288 1.63 -21.96 -19.16
CA ILE A 288 1.09 -20.79 -18.48
C ILE A 288 1.06 -19.65 -19.51
N LEU A 289 -0.02 -18.86 -19.54
CA LEU A 289 -0.09 -17.70 -20.43
C LEU A 289 0.26 -16.44 -19.63
N GLU A 290 1.48 -15.97 -19.76
CA GLU A 290 2.00 -14.81 -18.99
C GLU A 290 1.70 -13.50 -19.72
N VAL A 291 0.56 -12.87 -19.45
CA VAL A 291 0.15 -11.61 -20.11
C VAL A 291 0.75 -10.40 -19.38
N PRO A 292 1.41 -9.43 -20.06
CA PRO A 292 1.47 -9.23 -21.51
C PRO A 292 2.73 -9.78 -22.21
N ALA A 293 3.64 -10.43 -21.47
CA ALA A 293 4.90 -10.93 -22.01
C ALA A 293 4.69 -11.92 -23.18
N GLU A 294 3.61 -12.70 -23.12
CA GLU A 294 3.26 -13.71 -24.12
C GLU A 294 1.96 -13.36 -24.87
N ALA A 295 1.98 -13.49 -26.21
CA ALA A 295 0.77 -13.39 -27.03
C ALA A 295 0.04 -14.74 -27.17
N CYS A 296 0.72 -15.83 -26.87
CA CYS A 296 0.22 -17.20 -26.76
C CYS A 296 1.21 -18.05 -25.94
N ASP A 297 0.73 -19.18 -25.43
CA ASP A 297 1.51 -20.28 -24.90
C ASP A 297 0.79 -21.58 -25.29
N ASP A 298 1.50 -22.56 -25.85
CA ASP A 298 0.94 -23.86 -26.23
C ASP A 298 1.64 -25.07 -25.56
N ASN A 299 2.28 -24.80 -24.42
CA ASN A 299 2.97 -25.76 -23.56
C ASN A 299 4.09 -26.54 -24.28
N ASN A 300 4.76 -25.90 -25.25
CA ASN A 300 6.04 -26.31 -25.82
C ASN A 300 6.70 -25.16 -26.62
N ARG A 301 7.91 -25.41 -27.16
CA ARG A 301 8.71 -24.43 -27.94
C ARG A 301 8.84 -24.79 -29.43
N PHE A 302 7.88 -25.51 -30.00
CA PHE A 302 7.92 -25.84 -31.41
C PHE A 302 7.28 -24.72 -32.23
N ASP A 303 7.86 -24.40 -33.38
CA ASP A 303 7.22 -23.45 -34.30
C ASP A 303 6.17 -24.16 -35.17
N GLY A 304 5.09 -23.45 -35.47
CA GLY A 304 4.08 -23.81 -36.46
C GLY A 304 2.95 -24.68 -35.91
N ASP A 305 2.71 -24.65 -34.60
CA ASP A 305 1.77 -25.54 -33.91
C ASP A 305 0.85 -24.87 -32.89
N ASP A 306 0.56 -23.59 -33.17
CA ASP A 306 -0.41 -22.65 -32.57
C ASP A 306 0.28 -21.49 -31.85
N CYS A 307 1.42 -21.75 -31.21
CA CYS A 307 2.28 -20.72 -30.67
C CYS A 307 3.73 -20.98 -31.10
N SER A 308 4.40 -19.98 -31.66
CA SER A 308 5.83 -20.11 -32.01
C SER A 308 6.68 -20.16 -30.74
N ALA A 309 7.91 -20.64 -30.83
CA ALA A 309 8.90 -20.64 -29.74
C ALA A 309 9.20 -19.25 -29.13
N ASP A 310 8.82 -18.16 -29.83
CA ASP A 310 8.95 -16.76 -29.38
C ASP A 310 7.59 -16.16 -28.90
N CYS A 311 6.67 -16.97 -28.38
CA CYS A 311 5.33 -16.56 -27.88
C CYS A 311 4.46 -15.78 -28.88
N ARG A 312 4.65 -15.98 -30.19
CA ARG A 312 3.84 -15.36 -31.25
C ARG A 312 2.83 -16.34 -31.80
N GLN A 313 1.59 -15.89 -32.00
CA GLN A 313 0.57 -16.72 -32.64
C GLN A 313 1.04 -17.19 -34.01
N ASP A 314 1.11 -18.50 -34.17
CA ASP A 314 1.41 -19.09 -35.47
C ASP A 314 0.16 -19.11 -36.35
N LEU A 315 0.36 -19.02 -37.67
CA LEU A 315 -0.74 -19.13 -38.63
C LEU A 315 -1.26 -20.58 -38.64
N THR A 316 -2.23 -20.85 -37.77
CA THR A 316 -2.93 -22.14 -37.66
C THR A 316 -3.89 -22.40 -38.81
N GLU A 317 -4.24 -21.34 -39.56
CA GLU A 317 -5.17 -21.37 -40.68
C GLU A 317 -4.66 -20.52 -41.84
N VAL A 318 -4.89 -21.00 -43.05
CA VAL A 318 -4.57 -20.31 -44.30
C VAL A 318 -5.87 -19.85 -44.94
N LEU A 319 -5.97 -18.56 -45.27
CA LEU A 319 -7.09 -18.00 -46.01
C LEU A 319 -7.01 -18.48 -47.47
N ILE A 320 -8.03 -19.22 -47.91
CA ILE A 320 -8.18 -19.71 -49.26
C ILE A 320 -9.15 -18.79 -50.00
N GLU A 321 -8.63 -18.02 -50.96
CA GLU A 321 -9.46 -17.22 -51.85
C GLU A 321 -10.37 -18.13 -52.67
N GLY A 322 -11.68 -17.95 -52.48
CA GLY A 322 -12.70 -18.74 -53.14
C GLY A 322 -12.67 -18.58 -54.65
N GLY A 323 -13.18 -19.57 -55.36
CA GLY A 323 -13.20 -19.57 -56.82
C GLY A 323 -13.85 -20.82 -57.38
N CYS A 324 -13.88 -20.91 -58.70
CA CYS A 324 -14.48 -22.04 -59.40
C CYS A 324 -13.43 -22.93 -60.04
N PHE A 325 -13.57 -24.25 -59.88
CA PHE A 325 -12.66 -25.26 -60.39
C PHE A 325 -13.43 -26.46 -60.95
N ALA A 326 -12.71 -27.32 -61.68
CA ALA A 326 -13.27 -28.53 -62.27
C ALA A 326 -13.10 -29.71 -61.29
N GLN A 327 -13.99 -29.84 -60.32
CA GLN A 327 -13.94 -30.89 -59.29
C GLN A 327 -14.10 -32.28 -59.89
N GLY A 328 -13.31 -33.23 -59.42
CA GLY A 328 -13.31 -34.62 -59.88
C GLY A 328 -12.33 -34.92 -61.01
N ALA A 329 -12.21 -36.20 -61.30
CA ALA A 329 -11.29 -36.72 -62.30
C ALA A 329 -11.72 -36.33 -63.72
N PRO A 330 -10.79 -35.87 -64.58
CA PRO A 330 -11.10 -35.45 -65.94
C PRO A 330 -11.54 -36.62 -66.84
N SER A 331 -11.18 -37.86 -66.50
CA SER A 331 -11.58 -39.06 -67.23
C SER A 331 -11.61 -40.30 -66.32
N GLY A 332 -12.32 -41.35 -66.75
CA GLY A 332 -12.46 -42.61 -66.02
C GLY A 332 -13.91 -43.01 -65.79
N SER A 333 -14.12 -44.07 -65.00
CA SER A 333 -15.44 -44.62 -64.64
C SER A 333 -15.67 -44.74 -63.13
N GLY A 334 -14.81 -44.10 -62.33
CA GLY A 334 -14.84 -44.16 -60.87
C GLY A 334 -15.94 -43.31 -60.23
N ASN A 335 -15.97 -43.34 -58.89
CA ASN A 335 -16.84 -42.50 -58.05
C ASN A 335 -16.38 -41.03 -57.96
N ASP A 336 -15.20 -40.74 -58.51
CA ASP A 336 -14.55 -39.45 -58.68
C ASP A 336 -14.85 -38.82 -60.06
N THR A 337 -15.74 -39.41 -60.86
CA THR A 337 -16.15 -38.92 -62.20
C THR A 337 -17.66 -38.67 -62.28
N PRO A 338 -18.13 -37.76 -63.17
CA PRO A 338 -17.34 -36.91 -64.07
C PRO A 338 -16.75 -35.68 -63.37
N SER A 339 -15.76 -35.07 -64.03
CA SER A 339 -15.37 -33.71 -63.68
C SER A 339 -16.53 -32.73 -63.95
N HIS A 340 -16.79 -31.83 -63.01
CA HIS A 340 -17.87 -30.84 -63.10
C HIS A 340 -17.45 -29.52 -62.44
N ARG A 341 -18.08 -28.42 -62.84
CA ARG A 341 -17.73 -27.08 -62.33
C ARG A 341 -18.32 -26.88 -60.94
N VAL A 342 -17.47 -26.57 -59.98
CA VAL A 342 -17.85 -26.22 -58.60
C VAL A 342 -17.16 -24.94 -58.20
N CYS A 343 -17.86 -24.07 -57.48
CA CYS A 343 -17.40 -22.83 -56.92
C CYS A 343 -17.46 -22.91 -55.40
N VAL A 344 -16.37 -22.55 -54.74
CA VAL A 344 -16.30 -22.43 -53.28
C VAL A 344 -16.15 -20.95 -52.92
N SER A 345 -16.81 -20.50 -51.87
CA SER A 345 -16.60 -19.19 -51.25
C SER A 345 -15.21 -19.13 -50.63
N THR A 346 -14.74 -17.93 -50.29
CA THR A 346 -13.52 -17.76 -49.49
C THR A 346 -13.73 -18.40 -48.11
N PHE A 347 -12.72 -19.13 -47.65
CA PHE A 347 -12.73 -19.84 -46.37
C PHE A 347 -11.31 -19.96 -45.83
N SER A 348 -11.17 -20.16 -44.53
CA SER A 348 -9.90 -20.52 -43.89
C SER A 348 -9.81 -22.04 -43.74
N LEU A 349 -8.65 -22.61 -44.01
CA LEU A 349 -8.36 -24.03 -43.82
C LEU A 349 -7.17 -24.20 -42.90
N SER A 350 -7.24 -25.13 -41.95
CA SER A 350 -6.10 -25.45 -41.10
C SER A 350 -4.88 -25.83 -41.93
N ARG A 351 -3.74 -25.23 -41.59
CA ARG A 351 -2.44 -25.41 -42.25
C ARG A 351 -2.04 -26.88 -42.34
N LYS A 352 -2.27 -27.62 -41.25
CA LYS A 352 -1.90 -29.02 -41.06
C LYS A 352 -3.04 -29.85 -40.47
N GLU A 353 -2.87 -31.17 -40.50
CA GLU A 353 -3.71 -32.11 -39.77
C GLU A 353 -3.64 -31.83 -38.26
N VAL A 354 -4.73 -32.07 -37.53
CA VAL A 354 -4.74 -31.91 -36.07
C VAL A 354 -3.75 -32.91 -35.45
N THR A 355 -2.87 -32.45 -34.56
CA THR A 355 -1.89 -33.30 -33.89
C THR A 355 -2.48 -33.99 -32.67
N ARG A 356 -1.82 -35.05 -32.21
CA ARG A 356 -2.18 -35.72 -30.95
C ARG A 356 -2.11 -34.76 -29.76
N ARG A 357 -1.06 -33.93 -29.70
CA ARG A 357 -0.87 -32.91 -28.66
C ARG A 357 -2.07 -31.99 -28.56
N ARG A 358 -2.50 -31.45 -29.71
CA ARG A 358 -3.61 -30.51 -29.74
C ARG A 358 -4.95 -31.18 -29.39
N TYR A 359 -5.14 -32.42 -29.84
CA TYR A 359 -6.29 -33.21 -29.44
C TYR A 359 -6.28 -33.53 -27.94
N ARG A 360 -5.11 -33.77 -27.33
CA ARG A 360 -4.94 -33.97 -25.87
C ARG A 360 -5.40 -32.74 -25.10
N GLN A 361 -4.96 -31.56 -25.52
CA GLN A 361 -5.35 -30.29 -24.90
C GLN A 361 -6.87 -30.09 -24.95
N TYR A 362 -7.50 -30.41 -26.09
CA TYR A 362 -8.96 -30.42 -26.19
C TYR A 362 -9.61 -31.38 -25.18
N LEU A 363 -9.13 -32.62 -25.07
CA LEU A 363 -9.67 -33.61 -24.12
C LEU A 363 -9.56 -33.16 -22.66
N VAL A 364 -8.41 -32.58 -22.29
CA VAL A 364 -8.21 -32.01 -20.93
C VAL A 364 -9.18 -30.87 -20.69
N ALA A 365 -9.33 -29.96 -21.66
CA ALA A 365 -10.19 -28.77 -21.52
C ALA A 365 -11.69 -29.10 -21.42
N ILE A 366 -12.14 -30.24 -21.94
CA ILE A 366 -13.52 -30.72 -21.78
C ILE A 366 -13.68 -31.72 -20.63
N GLU A 367 -12.64 -31.92 -19.82
CA GLU A 367 -12.62 -32.90 -18.72
C GLU A 367 -13.04 -34.32 -19.16
N ALA A 368 -12.58 -34.73 -20.35
CA ALA A 368 -12.91 -36.04 -20.89
C ALA A 368 -12.34 -37.17 -20.02
N VAL A 369 -13.20 -38.12 -19.64
CA VAL A 369 -12.83 -39.29 -18.84
C VAL A 369 -12.15 -40.38 -19.69
N ASP A 370 -12.48 -40.44 -20.98
CA ASP A 370 -11.98 -41.45 -21.91
C ASP A 370 -11.12 -40.81 -23.01
N VAL A 371 -9.94 -41.40 -23.26
CA VAL A 371 -9.10 -41.10 -24.43
C VAL A 371 -9.39 -42.08 -25.58
N PRO A 372 -9.22 -41.69 -26.85
CA PRO A 372 -9.52 -42.56 -27.99
C PRO A 372 -8.82 -43.94 -27.91
N ASP A 373 -9.53 -44.99 -28.31
CA ASP A 373 -9.10 -46.39 -28.15
C ASP A 373 -7.67 -46.67 -28.67
N GLY A 374 -6.81 -47.09 -27.75
CA GLY A 374 -5.40 -47.43 -27.98
C GLY A 374 -4.45 -46.24 -28.14
N TRP A 375 -4.83 -45.08 -27.61
CA TRP A 375 -3.92 -44.24 -26.85
C TRP A 375 -3.56 -44.94 -25.53
N SER A 376 -2.41 -45.61 -25.47
CA SER A 376 -1.81 -45.95 -24.18
C SER A 376 -0.79 -44.86 -23.83
N ASP A 377 -0.76 -44.42 -22.58
CA ASP A 377 0.13 -43.37 -22.03
C ASP A 377 1.64 -43.61 -22.24
N SER A 378 2.05 -44.75 -22.79
CA SER A 378 3.45 -45.13 -22.99
C SER A 378 4.10 -44.62 -24.27
N ILE A 379 3.50 -43.65 -24.99
CA ILE A 379 4.04 -43.16 -26.26
C ILE A 379 4.07 -41.63 -26.33
N ASP A 380 4.80 -41.00 -25.40
CA ASP A 380 5.16 -39.56 -25.44
C ASP A 380 5.83 -39.14 -26.76
N HIS A 381 6.51 -40.06 -27.45
CA HIS A 381 7.23 -39.76 -28.70
C HIS A 381 6.35 -39.56 -29.95
N ARG A 382 5.02 -39.40 -29.80
CA ARG A 382 4.10 -39.25 -30.93
C ARG A 382 3.18 -38.03 -30.85
N GLU A 383 3.36 -37.15 -29.87
CA GLU A 383 2.47 -35.99 -29.68
C GLU A 383 2.38 -35.07 -30.92
N ASP A 384 3.46 -35.00 -31.70
CA ASP A 384 3.50 -34.21 -32.95
C ASP A 384 2.89 -34.92 -34.17
N GLN A 385 2.53 -36.21 -34.06
CA GLN A 385 1.89 -36.94 -35.15
C GLN A 385 0.43 -36.51 -35.31
N PRO A 386 -0.16 -36.64 -36.51
CA PRO A 386 -1.59 -36.43 -36.69
C PRO A 386 -2.39 -37.37 -35.79
N ILE A 387 -3.48 -36.84 -35.24
CA ILE A 387 -4.46 -37.65 -34.52
C ILE A 387 -5.16 -38.59 -35.50
N VAL A 388 -5.24 -39.86 -35.10
CA VAL A 388 -5.94 -40.92 -35.83
C VAL A 388 -6.75 -41.73 -34.83
N ARG A 389 -7.58 -42.66 -35.32
CA ARG A 389 -8.56 -43.40 -34.51
C ARG A 389 -9.59 -42.49 -33.85
N VAL A 390 -9.97 -41.44 -34.58
CA VAL A 390 -11.10 -40.59 -34.24
C VAL A 390 -12.25 -40.88 -35.21
N THR A 391 -13.45 -40.92 -34.67
CA THR A 391 -14.72 -40.96 -35.38
C THR A 391 -14.98 -39.62 -36.06
N TYR A 392 -15.94 -39.60 -36.98
CA TYR A 392 -16.37 -38.35 -37.61
C TYR A 392 -16.96 -37.38 -36.57
N ASP A 393 -17.76 -37.90 -35.63
CA ASP A 393 -18.44 -37.08 -34.62
C ASP A 393 -17.43 -36.45 -33.65
N GLU A 394 -16.38 -37.19 -33.25
CA GLU A 394 -15.26 -36.68 -32.46
C GLU A 394 -14.48 -35.58 -33.21
N ALA A 395 -14.16 -35.80 -34.48
CA ALA A 395 -13.48 -34.80 -35.32
C ALA A 395 -14.33 -33.53 -35.48
N GLN A 396 -15.63 -33.68 -35.67
CA GLN A 396 -16.56 -32.56 -35.79
C GLN A 396 -16.73 -31.82 -34.45
N ALA A 397 -16.81 -32.54 -33.33
CA ALA A 397 -16.89 -31.97 -31.99
C ALA A 397 -15.64 -31.14 -31.66
N TYR A 398 -14.45 -31.66 -31.95
CA TYR A 398 -13.20 -30.92 -31.82
C TYR A 398 -13.24 -29.62 -32.64
N CYS A 399 -13.59 -29.68 -33.93
CA CYS A 399 -13.60 -28.46 -34.74
C CYS A 399 -14.64 -27.46 -34.21
N ARG A 400 -15.83 -27.92 -33.78
CA ARG A 400 -16.88 -27.06 -33.20
C ARG A 400 -16.42 -26.39 -31.91
N TYR A 401 -15.68 -27.09 -31.04
CA TYR A 401 -15.14 -26.52 -29.79
C TYR A 401 -14.29 -25.26 -30.06
N PHE A 402 -13.49 -25.27 -31.13
CA PHE A 402 -12.67 -24.12 -31.54
C PHE A 402 -13.41 -23.13 -32.46
N GLY A 403 -14.74 -23.19 -32.56
CA GLY A 403 -15.52 -22.32 -33.45
C GLY A 403 -15.20 -22.54 -34.94
N LYS A 404 -14.90 -23.78 -35.31
CA LYS A 404 -14.59 -24.23 -36.67
C LYS A 404 -15.56 -25.34 -37.08
N ARG A 405 -15.35 -25.89 -38.28
CA ARG A 405 -16.06 -27.05 -38.80
C ARG A 405 -15.09 -27.94 -39.58
N LEU A 406 -15.53 -29.14 -39.96
CA LEU A 406 -14.81 -29.89 -41.00
C LEU A 406 -14.97 -29.16 -42.35
N PRO A 407 -13.95 -29.20 -43.23
CA PRO A 407 -14.09 -28.70 -44.60
C PRO A 407 -15.13 -29.54 -45.35
N THR A 408 -15.78 -28.93 -46.34
CA THR A 408 -16.53 -29.70 -47.34
C THR A 408 -15.56 -30.46 -48.24
N GLU A 409 -16.05 -31.51 -48.90
CA GLU A 409 -15.31 -32.27 -49.91
C GLU A 409 -14.78 -31.35 -51.02
N SER A 410 -15.57 -30.33 -51.37
CA SER A 410 -15.26 -29.38 -52.42
C SER A 410 -14.20 -28.36 -52.01
N GLU A 411 -14.31 -27.82 -50.80
CA GLU A 411 -13.27 -26.95 -50.20
C GLU A 411 -11.94 -27.68 -50.08
N TRP A 412 -11.97 -28.92 -49.59
CA TRP A 412 -10.78 -29.74 -49.45
C TRP A 412 -10.10 -30.00 -50.80
N GLU A 413 -10.88 -30.40 -51.82
CA GLU A 413 -10.32 -30.64 -53.16
C GLU A 413 -9.83 -29.35 -53.82
N PHE A 414 -10.55 -28.23 -53.64
CA PHE A 414 -10.13 -26.93 -54.15
C PHE A 414 -8.77 -26.53 -53.59
N ALA A 415 -8.56 -26.65 -52.28
CA ALA A 415 -7.28 -26.37 -51.64
C ALA A 415 -6.17 -27.32 -52.16
N ALA A 416 -6.46 -28.62 -52.27
CA ALA A 416 -5.50 -29.63 -52.73
C ALA A 416 -5.12 -29.52 -54.21
N ARG A 417 -5.93 -28.83 -55.02
CA ARG A 417 -5.69 -28.63 -56.46
C ARG A 417 -5.17 -27.25 -56.82
N GLY A 418 -4.77 -26.46 -55.83
CA GLY A 418 -4.27 -25.10 -56.04
C GLY A 418 -5.35 -24.13 -56.51
N GLY A 419 -6.58 -24.28 -56.01
CA GLY A 419 -7.71 -23.43 -56.33
C GLY A 419 -8.20 -23.56 -57.77
N THR A 420 -8.32 -22.44 -58.47
CA THR A 420 -8.86 -22.37 -59.85
C THR A 420 -7.95 -23.04 -60.89
N LEU A 421 -6.71 -23.37 -60.54
CA LEU A 421 -5.75 -24.01 -61.43
C LEU A 421 -6.09 -25.47 -61.72
N GLY A 422 -6.71 -26.17 -60.76
CA GLY A 422 -7.19 -27.53 -60.97
C GLY A 422 -6.08 -28.56 -61.16
N LEU A 423 -4.97 -28.44 -60.43
CA LEU A 423 -3.81 -29.33 -60.51
C LEU A 423 -4.13 -30.78 -60.12
N SER A 424 -3.28 -31.72 -60.53
CA SER A 424 -3.39 -33.13 -60.13
C SER A 424 -2.97 -33.40 -58.70
N TYR A 425 -1.98 -32.65 -58.20
CA TYR A 425 -1.43 -32.72 -56.85
C TYR A 425 -1.23 -31.30 -56.28
N PRO A 426 -1.11 -31.13 -54.95
CA PRO A 426 -0.86 -29.83 -54.32
C PRO A 426 0.39 -29.11 -54.87
N TRP A 427 1.39 -29.88 -55.28
CA TRP A 427 2.66 -29.39 -55.82
C TRP A 427 2.72 -29.27 -57.35
N GLY A 428 1.63 -29.54 -58.07
CA GLY A 428 1.60 -29.51 -59.54
C GLY A 428 1.03 -30.77 -60.16
N ASP A 429 1.23 -30.93 -61.47
CA ASP A 429 0.83 -32.14 -62.20
C ASP A 429 1.89 -33.25 -62.17
N GLU A 430 3.15 -32.90 -61.88
CA GLU A 430 4.29 -33.81 -61.79
C GLU A 430 5.26 -33.34 -60.70
N PRO A 431 6.07 -34.23 -60.10
CA PRO A 431 6.02 -35.68 -60.28
C PRO A 431 4.82 -36.29 -59.55
N ALA A 432 4.44 -37.51 -59.95
CA ALA A 432 3.58 -38.37 -59.14
C ALA A 432 4.10 -38.53 -57.69
N PRO A 433 3.23 -38.82 -56.70
CA PRO A 433 3.59 -38.93 -55.29
C PRO A 433 4.81 -39.82 -55.03
N ASN A 434 5.79 -39.29 -54.32
CA ASN A 434 7.02 -39.97 -53.94
C ASN A 434 7.41 -39.60 -52.49
N CYS A 435 8.52 -40.17 -52.00
CA CYS A 435 8.94 -40.00 -50.61
C CYS A 435 9.46 -38.62 -50.24
N ASP A 436 9.84 -37.80 -51.21
CA ASP A 436 10.29 -36.43 -50.94
C ASP A 436 9.09 -35.52 -50.66
N ARG A 437 7.94 -35.85 -51.25
CA ARG A 437 6.71 -35.03 -51.19
C ARG A 437 5.64 -35.58 -50.27
N VAL A 438 5.61 -36.88 -49.99
CA VAL A 438 4.50 -37.49 -49.26
C VAL A 438 4.99 -38.34 -48.11
N ALA A 439 4.50 -38.04 -46.90
CA ALA A 439 4.59 -38.95 -45.76
C ALA A 439 3.78 -40.24 -46.06
N LYS A 440 4.44 -41.40 -46.12
CA LYS A 440 3.83 -42.66 -46.56
C LYS A 440 4.22 -43.83 -45.65
N THR A 441 3.24 -44.66 -45.30
CA THR A 441 3.44 -45.93 -44.57
C THR A 441 3.15 -47.15 -45.44
N SER A 442 3.96 -48.21 -45.34
CA SER A 442 3.74 -49.47 -46.07
C SER A 442 2.56 -50.28 -45.53
N ARG A 443 1.83 -50.98 -46.42
CA ARG A 443 0.79 -51.97 -46.06
C ARG A 443 1.35 -53.39 -45.92
N SER A 444 2.54 -53.68 -46.47
CA SER A 444 3.06 -55.03 -46.69
C SER A 444 4.32 -55.40 -45.91
N GLY A 445 4.91 -54.49 -45.11
CA GLY A 445 6.09 -54.84 -44.28
C GLY A 445 7.37 -55.15 -45.09
N GLU A 446 7.32 -55.05 -46.41
CA GLU A 446 8.48 -55.20 -47.31
C GLU A 446 8.94 -53.80 -47.77
N ALA A 447 10.26 -53.59 -47.81
CA ALA A 447 10.86 -52.36 -48.30
C ALA A 447 10.61 -52.23 -49.82
N ASN A 448 9.70 -51.34 -50.20
CA ASN A 448 9.50 -50.92 -51.58
C ASN A 448 10.32 -49.63 -51.81
N PRO A 449 11.09 -49.49 -52.90
CA PRO A 449 11.81 -48.26 -53.24
C PRO A 449 10.95 -47.00 -53.34
N ASN A 450 9.63 -47.16 -53.44
CA ASN A 450 8.63 -46.08 -53.43
C ASN A 450 7.90 -45.94 -52.07
N GLU A 451 8.46 -46.47 -50.97
CA GLU A 451 7.90 -46.47 -49.61
C GLU A 451 8.95 -45.99 -48.60
N CYS A 452 8.59 -44.96 -47.84
CA CYS A 452 9.58 -44.14 -47.15
C CYS A 452 9.99 -44.74 -45.80
N ILE A 453 9.14 -45.59 -45.21
CA ILE A 453 9.48 -46.46 -44.08
C ILE A 453 8.67 -47.79 -44.17
N PRO A 454 9.30 -48.96 -43.99
CA PRO A 454 8.60 -50.24 -43.81
C PRO A 454 7.78 -50.25 -42.51
N ARG A 455 6.62 -50.92 -42.50
CA ARG A 455 5.89 -51.19 -41.25
C ARG A 455 6.79 -51.95 -40.27
N GLN A 456 7.21 -51.32 -39.17
CA GLN A 456 7.82 -52.04 -38.05
C GLN A 456 6.71 -52.68 -37.21
N ASP A 457 6.82 -53.98 -36.94
CA ASP A 457 5.95 -54.73 -36.02
C ASP A 457 4.44 -54.60 -36.29
N ASN A 458 4.05 -54.42 -37.56
CA ASN A 458 2.66 -54.22 -37.99
C ASN A 458 1.98 -52.92 -37.49
N VAL A 459 2.75 -51.94 -36.99
CA VAL A 459 2.25 -50.66 -36.48
C VAL A 459 2.36 -49.56 -37.55
N TYR A 460 1.31 -48.76 -37.72
CA TYR A 460 1.37 -47.56 -38.56
C TYR A 460 2.31 -46.50 -37.95
N GLN A 461 3.13 -45.86 -38.79
CA GLN A 461 4.02 -44.77 -38.39
C GLN A 461 3.63 -43.47 -39.10
N TRP A 462 3.14 -42.49 -38.36
CA TRP A 462 2.80 -41.19 -38.93
C TRP A 462 3.97 -40.23 -38.76
N PHE A 463 4.07 -39.23 -39.63
CA PHE A 463 5.07 -38.19 -39.50
C PHE A 463 4.45 -36.95 -38.88
N ALA A 464 5.29 -36.12 -38.25
CA ALA A 464 4.86 -34.77 -37.90
C ALA A 464 4.34 -34.09 -39.18
N PRO A 465 3.15 -33.45 -39.14
CA PRO A 465 2.65 -32.73 -40.28
C PRO A 465 3.64 -31.66 -40.75
N CYS A 466 3.59 -31.33 -42.03
CA CYS A 466 4.51 -30.48 -42.76
C CYS A 466 5.97 -30.95 -42.82
N SER A 467 6.27 -32.19 -42.42
CA SER A 467 7.65 -32.76 -42.51
C SER A 467 8.16 -32.96 -43.95
N ARG A 468 7.28 -32.85 -44.95
CA ARG A 468 7.60 -32.91 -46.39
C ARG A 468 7.25 -31.59 -47.06
N PRO A 469 8.11 -30.55 -46.97
CA PRO A 469 7.79 -29.23 -47.48
C PRO A 469 7.53 -29.22 -49.00
N ASP A 470 8.24 -30.05 -49.77
CA ASP A 470 8.01 -30.23 -51.21
C ASP A 470 6.63 -30.84 -51.52
N GLY A 471 5.96 -31.45 -50.54
CA GLY A 471 4.58 -31.93 -50.64
C GLY A 471 3.50 -30.87 -50.45
N SER A 472 3.89 -29.65 -50.06
CA SER A 472 2.95 -28.60 -49.71
C SER A 472 2.30 -28.00 -50.96
N SER A 473 1.14 -27.36 -50.76
CA SER A 473 0.47 -26.65 -51.84
C SER A 473 1.31 -25.48 -52.32
N ILE A 474 1.67 -25.48 -53.61
CA ILE A 474 2.44 -24.37 -54.22
C ILE A 474 1.58 -23.12 -54.46
N HIS A 475 0.26 -23.27 -54.48
CA HIS A 475 -0.69 -22.17 -54.73
C HIS A 475 -1.53 -21.78 -53.53
N GLN A 476 -1.49 -22.57 -52.46
CA GLN A 476 -2.02 -22.20 -51.15
C GLN A 476 -0.87 -22.29 -50.15
N PRO A 477 0.08 -21.33 -50.17
CA PRO A 477 1.27 -21.39 -49.35
C PRO A 477 0.90 -21.55 -47.87
N GLY A 478 1.60 -22.45 -47.19
CA GLY A 478 1.33 -22.76 -45.80
C GLY A 478 0.36 -23.92 -45.58
N ILE A 479 -0.23 -24.53 -46.61
CA ILE A 479 -0.98 -25.80 -46.43
C ILE A 479 -0.15 -27.00 -46.85
N CYS A 480 0.03 -27.93 -45.91
CA CYS A 480 0.82 -29.15 -46.10
C CYS A 480 -0.02 -30.43 -45.94
N ASP A 481 0.53 -31.55 -46.39
CA ASP A 481 -0.02 -32.91 -46.23
C ASP A 481 -1.48 -33.10 -46.66
N LEU A 482 -1.96 -32.32 -47.64
CA LEU A 482 -3.25 -32.60 -48.27
C LEU A 482 -3.23 -33.95 -49.02
N ILE A 483 -2.08 -34.55 -49.31
CA ILE A 483 -1.99 -35.89 -49.90
C ILE A 483 -1.00 -36.74 -49.12
N GLY A 484 -1.46 -37.86 -48.58
CA GLY A 484 -0.70 -38.76 -47.73
C GLY A 484 -0.71 -38.33 -46.27
N ASN A 485 0.32 -38.74 -45.52
CA ASN A 485 0.27 -38.83 -44.06
C ASN A 485 -1.00 -39.56 -43.62
N VAL A 486 -2.03 -38.87 -43.11
CA VAL A 486 -3.32 -39.50 -42.79
C VAL A 486 -4.39 -39.12 -43.81
N ARG A 487 -5.41 -39.98 -43.95
CA ARG A 487 -6.61 -39.57 -44.69
C ARG A 487 -7.46 -38.68 -43.80
N GLU A 488 -8.28 -37.82 -44.39
CA GLU A 488 -8.98 -36.77 -43.63
C GLU A 488 -10.50 -36.88 -43.78
N TRP A 489 -11.20 -36.83 -42.65
CA TRP A 489 -12.65 -36.63 -42.61
C TRP A 489 -13.03 -35.26 -43.21
N VAL A 490 -14.11 -35.24 -44.00
CA VAL A 490 -14.75 -34.01 -44.49
C VAL A 490 -16.26 -34.08 -44.20
N ALA A 491 -16.96 -32.94 -44.24
CA ALA A 491 -18.34 -32.81 -43.77
C ALA A 491 -19.37 -33.66 -44.54
N ASP A 492 -19.09 -33.93 -45.81
CA ASP A 492 -20.04 -34.50 -46.77
C ASP A 492 -20.44 -35.95 -46.48
N LEU A 493 -21.72 -36.26 -46.72
CA LEU A 493 -22.18 -37.64 -46.83
C LEU A 493 -21.70 -38.24 -48.16
N TYR A 494 -21.20 -39.46 -48.08
CA TYR A 494 -20.68 -40.15 -49.24
C TYR A 494 -21.80 -40.72 -50.12
N SER A 495 -21.67 -40.47 -51.42
CA SER A 495 -22.40 -41.18 -52.47
C SER A 495 -21.50 -41.41 -53.69
N SER A 496 -21.54 -42.64 -54.23
CA SER A 496 -20.81 -43.00 -55.45
C SER A 496 -21.36 -42.33 -56.71
N SER A 497 -22.57 -41.78 -56.64
CA SER A 497 -23.23 -41.04 -57.72
C SER A 497 -23.27 -39.53 -57.48
N ALA A 498 -22.65 -39.02 -56.39
CA ALA A 498 -22.66 -37.60 -56.02
C ALA A 498 -22.30 -36.67 -57.20
N TYR A 499 -21.15 -36.93 -57.85
CA TYR A 499 -20.65 -36.09 -58.95
C TYR A 499 -21.51 -36.20 -60.22
N ARG A 500 -22.21 -37.33 -60.43
CA ARG A 500 -23.14 -37.50 -61.56
C ARG A 500 -24.48 -36.81 -61.32
N ASN A 501 -24.97 -36.89 -60.08
CA ASN A 501 -26.31 -36.44 -59.72
C ASN A 501 -26.39 -34.93 -59.46
N ARG A 502 -25.28 -34.30 -59.06
CA ARG A 502 -25.26 -32.88 -58.64
C ARG A 502 -24.32 -31.99 -59.46
N ALA A 503 -24.04 -32.32 -60.73
CA ALA A 503 -23.33 -31.41 -61.64
C ALA A 503 -24.02 -30.03 -61.82
N GLN A 504 -25.26 -29.87 -61.33
CA GLN A 504 -26.04 -28.63 -61.36
C GLN A 504 -25.89 -27.78 -60.08
N GLU A 505 -25.44 -28.35 -58.96
CA GLU A 505 -25.21 -27.60 -57.72
C GLU A 505 -23.76 -27.13 -57.68
N THR A 506 -23.54 -25.95 -58.25
CA THR A 506 -22.19 -25.47 -58.52
C THR A 506 -21.65 -24.50 -57.48
N GLN A 507 -22.41 -24.13 -56.44
CA GLN A 507 -22.00 -23.13 -55.45
C GLN A 507 -22.02 -23.74 -54.05
N ASN A 508 -20.86 -23.81 -53.39
CA ASN A 508 -20.66 -24.38 -52.05
C ASN A 508 -21.40 -25.72 -51.81
N PRO A 509 -21.25 -26.73 -52.69
CA PRO A 509 -22.04 -27.94 -52.55
C PRO A 509 -21.59 -28.72 -51.30
N ILE A 510 -22.57 -29.08 -50.47
CA ILE A 510 -22.44 -30.07 -49.41
C ILE A 510 -23.28 -31.28 -49.82
N TYR A 511 -22.62 -32.41 -50.08
CA TYR A 511 -23.30 -33.61 -50.51
C TYR A 511 -24.08 -34.23 -49.34
N GLN A 512 -25.40 -34.13 -49.41
CA GLN A 512 -26.34 -34.84 -48.53
C GLN A 512 -26.88 -36.06 -49.28
N ALA A 513 -26.43 -37.26 -48.90
CA ALA A 513 -26.83 -38.53 -49.50
C ALA A 513 -27.77 -39.31 -48.58
N SER A 514 -28.48 -40.31 -49.09
CA SER A 514 -29.36 -41.16 -48.26
C SER A 514 -28.62 -42.21 -47.43
N GLY A 515 -27.30 -42.36 -47.63
CA GLY A 515 -26.46 -43.28 -46.86
C GLY A 515 -25.88 -42.61 -45.61
N SER A 516 -25.32 -43.42 -44.71
CA SER A 516 -24.74 -42.93 -43.45
C SER A 516 -23.23 -42.71 -43.49
N ASN A 517 -22.54 -43.15 -44.55
CA ASN A 517 -21.09 -43.01 -44.63
C ASN A 517 -20.69 -41.57 -44.92
N ARG A 518 -19.56 -41.14 -44.37
CA ARG A 518 -18.95 -39.83 -44.62
C ARG A 518 -17.81 -39.94 -45.62
N VAL A 519 -17.55 -38.87 -46.35
CA VAL A 519 -16.43 -38.78 -47.30
C VAL A 519 -15.11 -38.72 -46.54
N ILE A 520 -14.09 -39.38 -47.10
CA ILE A 520 -12.69 -39.30 -46.65
C ILE A 520 -11.82 -38.89 -47.83
N ARG A 521 -10.92 -37.92 -47.63
CA ARG A 521 -9.97 -37.39 -48.62
C ARG A 521 -8.52 -37.66 -48.21
N GLY A 522 -7.54 -37.22 -49.00
CA GLY A 522 -6.11 -37.29 -48.63
C GLY A 522 -5.39 -38.60 -48.94
N LYS A 523 -6.03 -39.57 -49.60
CA LYS A 523 -5.34 -40.81 -49.97
C LYS A 523 -4.19 -40.53 -50.95
N ILE A 524 -3.09 -41.26 -50.81
CA ILE A 524 -1.94 -41.15 -51.72
C ILE A 524 -2.38 -41.43 -53.16
N GLY A 525 -2.27 -40.41 -54.02
CA GLY A 525 -2.82 -40.40 -55.37
C GLY A 525 -3.10 -38.97 -55.82
N GLN A 526 -3.95 -38.79 -56.83
CA GLN A 526 -4.38 -37.47 -57.27
C GLN A 526 -5.38 -36.84 -56.28
N ALA A 527 -5.42 -35.51 -56.20
CA ALA A 527 -6.23 -34.75 -55.25
C ALA A 527 -7.74 -35.03 -55.35
N TRP A 528 -8.26 -35.39 -56.53
CA TRP A 528 -9.67 -35.75 -56.75
C TRP A 528 -10.07 -37.14 -56.23
N LYS A 529 -9.12 -37.90 -55.70
CA LYS A 529 -9.40 -39.22 -55.16
C LYS A 529 -10.17 -39.12 -53.85
N ARG A 530 -11.30 -39.80 -53.81
CA ARG A 530 -12.19 -39.91 -52.65
C ARG A 530 -12.31 -41.35 -52.15
N ASP A 531 -12.60 -41.48 -50.87
CA ASP A 531 -12.96 -42.72 -50.17
C ASP A 531 -14.12 -42.43 -49.19
N ASN A 532 -14.53 -43.42 -48.41
CA ASN A 532 -15.62 -43.30 -47.46
C ASN A 532 -15.38 -44.13 -46.20
N GLY A 533 -16.04 -43.76 -45.12
CA GLY A 533 -16.03 -44.50 -43.86
C GLY A 533 -17.36 -44.40 -43.12
N ASN A 534 -17.62 -45.37 -42.26
CA ASN A 534 -18.71 -45.29 -41.30
C ASN A 534 -18.33 -44.21 -40.26
N PRO A 535 -19.17 -43.18 -40.02
CA PRO A 535 -18.87 -42.09 -39.10
C PRO A 535 -18.53 -42.56 -37.69
N THR A 536 -19.08 -43.69 -37.23
CA THR A 536 -18.86 -44.22 -35.88
C THR A 536 -17.64 -45.13 -35.76
N THR A 537 -16.87 -45.34 -36.84
CA THR A 537 -15.72 -46.24 -36.85
C THR A 537 -14.41 -45.46 -36.89
N ALA A 538 -13.69 -45.47 -35.76
CA ALA A 538 -12.33 -44.99 -35.65
C ALA A 538 -11.36 -45.85 -36.49
N ARG A 539 -10.60 -45.23 -37.39
CA ARG A 539 -9.59 -45.91 -38.23
C ARG A 539 -8.20 -45.40 -37.92
N ASN A 540 -7.22 -46.31 -37.95
CA ASN A 540 -5.84 -45.99 -37.58
C ASN A 540 -5.10 -45.12 -38.59
N ASP A 541 -5.68 -44.87 -39.76
CA ASP A 541 -5.13 -44.12 -40.89
C ASP A 541 -6.08 -42.99 -41.35
N VAL A 542 -7.00 -42.57 -40.48
CA VAL A 542 -7.93 -41.45 -40.72
C VAL A 542 -7.85 -40.48 -39.54
N GLY A 543 -7.47 -39.24 -39.84
CA GLY A 543 -7.52 -38.07 -38.97
C GLY A 543 -8.39 -36.99 -39.61
N PHE A 544 -8.06 -35.73 -39.37
CA PHE A 544 -8.81 -34.58 -39.91
C PHE A 544 -8.02 -33.27 -39.79
N ARG A 545 -8.53 -32.24 -40.49
CA ARG A 545 -8.18 -30.84 -40.30
C ARG A 545 -9.46 -30.00 -40.25
N CYS A 546 -9.41 -28.81 -39.67
CA CYS A 546 -10.58 -27.95 -39.56
C CYS A 546 -10.60 -26.86 -40.64
N ALA A 547 -11.76 -26.27 -40.86
CA ALA A 547 -12.00 -25.14 -41.73
C ALA A 547 -12.96 -24.15 -41.06
N ARG A 548 -12.96 -22.90 -41.53
CA ARG A 548 -13.88 -21.85 -41.10
C ARG A 548 -14.33 -21.07 -42.34
N GLY A 549 -15.63 -20.91 -42.55
CA GLY A 549 -16.19 -20.09 -43.62
C GLY A 549 -16.88 -18.85 -43.05
N GLU A 550 -17.27 -17.92 -43.92
CA GLU A 550 -18.15 -16.79 -43.54
C GLU A 550 -19.61 -17.23 -43.29
N ASP A 551 -20.00 -18.41 -43.79
CA ASP A 551 -21.35 -18.94 -43.61
C ASP A 551 -21.49 -19.68 -42.25
N PRO A 552 -22.58 -19.45 -41.50
CA PRO A 552 -22.81 -20.05 -40.19
C PRO A 552 -22.88 -21.59 -40.28
N ILE A 553 -22.34 -22.25 -39.25
CA ILE A 553 -22.46 -23.70 -39.05
C ILE A 553 -23.96 -24.04 -39.02
N PRO A 554 -24.47 -24.93 -39.90
CA PRO A 554 -25.84 -25.39 -39.79
C PRO A 554 -26.03 -26.03 -38.41
N GLU A 555 -26.88 -25.44 -37.58
CA GLU A 555 -27.37 -26.08 -36.36
C GLU A 555 -28.13 -27.35 -36.78
N GLU A 556 -27.73 -28.50 -36.23
CA GLU A 556 -28.44 -29.77 -36.40
C GLU A 556 -29.62 -29.88 -35.44
#